data_AF-A0A8J5R936-F1
#
_entry.id   AF-A0A8J5R936-F1
#
_cell.length_a   1.000
_cell.length_b   1.000
_cell.length_c   1.000
_cell.angle_alpha   90.00
_cell.angle_beta   90.00
_cell.angle_gamma   90.00
#
_symmetry.space_group_name_H-M   'P 1'
#
loop_
_entity.id
_entity.type
_entity.pdbx_description
1 polymer ?
#
loop_
_entity_poly.entity_id
_entity_poly.type
_entity_poly.pdbx_seq_one_letter_code
_entity_poly.pdbx_strand_id
1 'polypeptide(L)'
;MYKILILILSVVIENSKCFESTCKDIESKSVDLRLRRHLFCDYDPSLRPQISAHNVLNIDVNLIPKFVEFDDYTSSINFHSWLILTWDDVHLNWNPDEFDGITLHHVKSTDIWVPDFTVFNSGDLGLDQSSMPLTDCILSQNGTIQCVVSRVFTSHCPADFSDWPYDNHNCTLHFGSWLYFADELNYYFTKDSIVMDEFVRNSEWEVKLGNISKSLELYGSDVDSMIFLNIEIQRNSSRGILIYITPAIILTILTLTALYLDVCSVERTILMSTNFISHLFCIFDLHWYIPTNNAIRAPKIDKLEENNSNDTDNQNEQLKNKKTMWMECVNLIEWLVLVSVILTYVEEKSPYLRLKRHLLCDYDPSVRPTTNFRNRTDLSIVVVPKLMEFDEFTNVMKLHTWMYIAWKDHHLQWKPEEFDGVDSIYLMSHEIWTPDITIVNAGFGEEEIGIPPTTCIVSKDGRLACVPIVCFSTRCHRDHTYWPFDQQHCNVEYASWSYNTEEIYLSEDSFRMQMIHFVPNAEWKINDFKVEPVQKNLNTRRNYMWPLFL
;
A
#
# COMPACT_ATOMS: atom_id res chain seq x y z
N MET A 1 -66.90 18.96 -8.25
CA MET A 1 -65.52 18.48 -8.48
C MET A 1 -64.43 19.49 -8.11
N TYR A 2 -64.59 20.79 -8.35
CA TYR A 2 -63.56 21.81 -8.01
C TYR A 2 -63.31 22.01 -6.50
N LYS A 3 -64.35 21.87 -5.65
CA LYS A 3 -64.21 21.97 -4.18
C LYS A 3 -63.49 20.80 -3.52
N ILE A 4 -63.49 19.62 -4.15
CA ILE A 4 -62.78 18.43 -3.66
C ILE A 4 -61.31 18.49 -4.09
N LEU A 5 -61.02 19.03 -5.28
CA LEU A 5 -59.66 19.24 -5.77
C LEU A 5 -58.86 20.22 -4.90
N ILE A 6 -59.49 21.31 -4.44
CA ILE A 6 -58.85 22.30 -3.56
C ILE A 6 -58.59 21.74 -2.15
N LEU A 7 -59.49 20.91 -1.64
CA LEU A 7 -59.33 20.25 -0.33
C LEU A 7 -58.22 19.18 -0.36
N ILE A 8 -58.04 18.49 -1.50
CA ILE A 8 -56.95 17.54 -1.69
C ILE A 8 -55.63 18.28 -1.88
N LEU A 9 -55.60 19.39 -2.62
CA LEU A 9 -54.41 20.24 -2.75
C LEU A 9 -53.99 20.90 -1.42
N SER A 10 -54.93 21.34 -0.58
CA SER A 10 -54.59 21.89 0.74
C SER A 10 -54.09 20.81 1.72
N VAL A 11 -54.65 19.60 1.68
CA VAL A 11 -54.19 18.48 2.53
C VAL A 11 -52.84 17.92 2.07
N VAL A 12 -52.51 17.98 0.78
CA VAL A 12 -51.19 17.59 0.26
C VAL A 12 -50.11 18.63 0.60
N ILE A 13 -50.47 19.92 0.67
CA ILE A 13 -49.52 21.00 1.06
C ILE A 13 -49.33 21.07 2.58
N GLU A 14 -50.32 20.71 3.40
CA GLU A 14 -50.14 20.67 4.87
C GLU A 14 -49.32 19.47 5.37
N ASN A 15 -49.24 18.38 4.59
CA ASN A 15 -48.46 17.18 4.93
C ASN A 15 -47.15 17.02 4.15
N SER A 16 -46.82 17.94 3.24
CA SER A 16 -45.46 18.08 2.72
C SER A 16 -44.61 18.97 3.65
N LYS A 17 -44.64 18.70 4.96
CA LYS A 17 -43.48 19.06 5.77
C LYS A 17 -42.42 18.01 5.47
N CYS A 18 -41.56 18.29 4.51
CA CYS A 18 -40.20 17.78 4.60
C CYS A 18 -39.75 18.16 6.01
N PHE A 19 -39.56 17.16 6.87
CA PHE A 19 -38.81 17.35 8.10
C PHE A 19 -37.43 17.79 7.63
N GLU A 20 -37.18 19.10 7.65
CA GLU A 20 -35.83 19.65 7.65
C GLU A 20 -35.17 19.01 8.86
N SER A 21 -34.40 17.95 8.62
CA SER A 21 -33.46 17.49 9.61
C SER A 21 -32.47 18.64 9.77
N THR A 22 -32.69 19.48 10.78
CA THR A 22 -31.74 20.52 11.16
C THR A 22 -30.42 19.81 11.41
N CYS A 23 -29.41 20.14 10.60
CA CYS A 23 -28.08 19.59 10.76
C CYS A 23 -27.54 19.95 12.12
N LYS A 24 -26.67 19.10 12.67
CA LYS A 24 -26.01 19.43 13.93
C LYS A 24 -25.12 20.63 13.68
N ASP A 25 -25.16 21.62 14.55
CA ASP A 25 -24.15 22.67 14.56
C ASP A 25 -22.85 22.08 15.14
N ILE A 26 -22.05 21.45 14.27
CA ILE A 26 -20.76 20.83 14.58
C ILE A 26 -19.63 21.87 14.48
N GLU A 27 -19.74 22.80 13.53
CA GLU A 27 -18.74 23.84 13.26
C GLU A 27 -18.54 24.79 14.45
N SER A 28 -19.60 25.21 15.14
CA SER A 28 -19.44 26.08 16.32
C SER A 28 -18.72 25.40 17.49
N LYS A 29 -18.62 24.07 17.46
CA LYS A 29 -18.06 23.25 18.54
C LYS A 29 -16.66 22.73 18.27
N SER A 30 -16.27 22.53 17.02
CA SER A 30 -14.95 22.01 16.64
C SER A 30 -14.12 23.07 15.92
N VAL A 31 -12.97 23.42 16.52
CA VAL A 31 -12.04 24.40 15.95
C VAL A 31 -11.33 23.84 14.72
N ASP A 32 -11.00 22.55 14.70
CA ASP A 32 -10.43 21.87 13.55
C ASP A 32 -11.36 21.93 12.32
N LEU A 33 -12.69 21.78 12.51
CA LEU A 33 -13.65 21.94 11.42
C LEU A 33 -13.68 23.37 10.87
N ARG A 34 -13.57 24.38 11.75
CA ARG A 34 -13.50 25.79 11.33
C ARG A 34 -12.23 26.07 10.52
N LEU A 35 -11.09 25.55 10.96
CA LEU A 35 -9.82 25.68 10.24
C LEU A 35 -9.91 25.00 8.88
N ARG A 36 -10.42 23.77 8.83
CA ARG A 36 -10.58 23.04 7.57
C ARG A 36 -11.49 23.79 6.58
N ARG A 37 -12.64 24.30 7.02
CA ARG A 37 -13.51 25.13 6.16
C ARG A 37 -12.80 26.38 5.66
N HIS A 38 -12.01 27.03 6.52
CA HIS A 38 -11.23 28.20 6.12
C HIS A 38 -10.21 27.88 5.02
N LEU A 39 -9.51 26.74 5.14
CA LEU A 39 -8.49 26.31 4.18
C LEU A 39 -9.08 25.82 2.86
N PHE A 40 -10.19 25.08 2.89
CA PHE A 40 -10.68 24.32 1.73
C PHE A 40 -11.94 24.88 1.05
N CYS A 41 -12.50 26.01 1.51
CA CYS A 41 -13.74 26.55 0.93
C CYS A 41 -13.66 26.79 -0.59
N ASP A 42 -12.53 27.32 -1.06
CA ASP A 42 -12.29 27.66 -2.47
C ASP A 42 -11.01 27.00 -3.03
N TYR A 43 -10.51 25.96 -2.35
CA TYR A 43 -9.30 25.26 -2.76
C TYR A 43 -9.63 24.17 -3.78
N ASP A 44 -8.90 24.14 -4.89
CA ASP A 44 -9.02 23.12 -5.92
C ASP A 44 -7.77 22.22 -5.93
N PRO A 45 -7.87 20.94 -5.51
CA PRO A 45 -6.73 20.04 -5.44
C PRO A 45 -6.18 19.63 -6.81
N SER A 46 -6.88 19.94 -7.91
CA SER A 46 -6.36 19.69 -9.26
C SER A 46 -5.32 20.72 -9.71
N LEU A 47 -5.21 21.84 -9.00
CA LEU A 47 -4.33 22.94 -9.35
C LEU A 47 -3.01 22.86 -8.59
N ARG A 48 -1.90 22.90 -9.32
CA ARG A 48 -0.56 22.96 -8.73
C ARG A 48 -0.41 24.22 -7.87
N PRO A 49 0.14 24.13 -6.64
CA PRO A 49 0.21 25.25 -5.73
C PRO A 49 1.33 26.22 -6.09
N GLN A 50 0.99 27.24 -6.89
CA GLN A 50 1.94 28.24 -7.34
C GLN A 50 1.28 29.62 -7.48
N ILE A 51 2.05 30.67 -7.17
CA ILE A 51 1.61 32.06 -7.36
C ILE A 51 1.74 32.49 -8.84
N SER A 52 2.74 31.95 -9.54
CA SER A 52 3.06 32.29 -10.93
C SER A 52 3.39 31.02 -11.69
N ALA A 53 2.88 30.90 -12.92
CA ALA A 53 3.05 29.73 -13.78
C ALA A 53 4.51 29.32 -14.07
N HIS A 54 5.47 30.22 -13.83
CA HIS A 54 6.90 29.99 -14.12
C HIS A 54 7.70 29.64 -12.86
N ASN A 55 7.07 29.50 -11.70
CA ASN A 55 7.75 29.08 -10.50
C ASN A 55 7.83 27.55 -10.45
N VAL A 56 9.05 27.04 -10.35
CA VAL A 56 9.33 25.63 -10.11
C VAL A 56 8.95 25.30 -8.66
N LEU A 57 8.12 24.28 -8.47
CA LEU A 57 7.84 23.74 -7.14
C LEU A 57 8.92 22.73 -6.77
N ASN A 58 9.56 22.96 -5.62
CA ASN A 58 10.58 22.07 -5.10
C ASN A 58 9.95 21.03 -4.18
N ILE A 59 10.29 19.76 -4.39
CA ILE A 59 9.76 18.64 -3.62
C ILE A 59 10.92 17.86 -3.04
N ASP A 60 10.99 17.80 -1.71
CA ASP A 60 11.96 16.98 -1.00
C ASP A 60 11.46 15.54 -0.94
N VAL A 61 12.28 14.61 -1.44
CA VAL A 61 11.98 13.18 -1.46
C VAL A 61 12.86 12.49 -0.42
N ASN A 62 12.27 11.68 0.46
CA ASN A 62 13.01 10.76 1.32
C ASN A 62 12.47 9.33 1.18
N LEU A 63 13.37 8.35 1.18
CA LEU A 63 13.06 6.93 1.12
C LEU A 63 13.57 6.25 2.38
N ILE A 64 12.74 5.43 3.02
CA ILE A 64 13.12 4.54 4.12
C ILE A 64 12.95 3.10 3.63
N PRO A 65 14.00 2.49 3.06
CA PRO A 65 13.89 1.16 2.48
C PRO A 65 13.72 0.12 3.58
N LYS A 66 12.72 -0.75 3.41
CA LYS A 66 12.44 -1.83 4.36
C LYS A 66 13.15 -3.12 3.97
N PHE A 67 13.13 -3.48 2.70
CA PHE A 67 13.87 -4.61 2.15
C PHE A 67 13.83 -4.56 0.62
N VAL A 68 14.64 -5.42 -0.02
CA VAL A 68 14.71 -5.55 -1.48
C VAL A 68 14.59 -7.01 -1.84
N GLU A 69 13.83 -7.28 -2.90
CA GLU A 69 13.78 -8.57 -3.57
C GLU A 69 14.32 -8.45 -4.98
N PHE A 70 14.89 -9.54 -5.45
CA PHE A 70 15.30 -9.69 -6.83
C PHE A 70 14.73 -11.00 -7.34
N ASP A 71 13.92 -10.91 -8.39
CA ASP A 71 13.39 -12.05 -9.12
C ASP A 71 14.36 -12.43 -10.24
N ASP A 72 15.02 -13.56 -10.05
CA ASP A 72 15.99 -14.13 -10.98
C ASP A 72 15.34 -14.42 -12.37
N TYR A 73 14.08 -14.87 -12.41
CA TYR A 73 13.39 -15.33 -13.63
C TYR A 73 12.92 -14.17 -14.50
N THR A 74 12.28 -13.18 -13.89
CA THR A 74 11.81 -11.98 -14.61
C THR A 74 12.92 -10.94 -14.76
N SER A 75 14.04 -11.12 -14.06
CA SER A 75 15.12 -10.13 -13.96
C SER A 75 14.56 -8.78 -13.51
N SER A 76 13.80 -8.78 -12.41
CA SER A 76 13.20 -7.58 -11.84
C SER A 76 13.60 -7.39 -10.39
N ILE A 77 13.79 -6.13 -9.99
CA ILE A 77 14.02 -5.74 -8.60
C ILE A 77 12.74 -5.14 -8.04
N ASN A 78 12.33 -5.59 -6.85
CA ASN A 78 11.25 -4.99 -6.07
C ASN A 78 11.87 -4.27 -4.88
N PHE A 79 11.76 -2.95 -4.86
CA PHE A 79 12.33 -2.10 -3.83
C PHE A 79 11.23 -1.59 -2.91
N HIS A 80 11.09 -2.21 -1.75
CA HIS A 80 10.06 -1.87 -0.77
C HIS A 80 10.53 -0.74 0.13
N SER A 81 9.82 0.39 0.11
CA SER A 81 10.23 1.58 0.85
C SER A 81 9.02 2.40 1.30
N TRP A 82 9.15 3.04 2.46
CA TRP A 82 8.33 4.21 2.73
C TRP A 82 8.85 5.37 1.88
N LEU A 83 7.94 6.08 1.23
CA LEU A 83 8.18 7.30 0.49
C LEU A 83 7.61 8.45 1.30
N ILE A 84 8.46 9.43 1.61
CA ILE A 84 8.09 10.67 2.27
C ILE A 84 8.30 11.79 1.26
N LEU A 85 7.22 12.52 0.95
CA LEU A 85 7.25 13.69 0.08
C LEU A 85 6.95 14.91 0.93
N THR A 86 7.80 15.93 0.83
CA THR A 86 7.61 17.23 1.49
C THR A 86 7.64 18.35 0.47
N TRP A 87 6.62 19.20 0.46
CA TRP A 87 6.53 20.36 -0.43
C TRP A 87 5.78 21.50 0.26
N ASP A 88 5.85 22.70 -0.29
CA ASP A 88 5.15 23.87 0.23
C ASP A 88 3.96 24.25 -0.66
N ASP A 89 2.78 24.40 -0.06
CA ASP A 89 1.58 24.94 -0.69
C ASP A 89 1.31 26.36 -0.19
N VAL A 90 1.40 27.33 -1.09
CA VAL A 90 1.22 28.76 -0.79
C VAL A 90 -0.22 29.14 -0.44
N HIS A 91 -1.20 28.30 -0.79
CA HIS A 91 -2.62 28.56 -0.56
C HIS A 91 -3.10 28.02 0.79
N LEU A 92 -2.36 27.09 1.39
CA LEU A 92 -2.73 26.39 2.61
C LEU A 92 -1.98 26.90 3.84
N ASN A 93 -2.00 28.22 4.05
CA ASN A 93 -1.42 28.85 5.25
C ASN A 93 -2.52 29.40 6.18
N TRP A 94 -2.22 29.49 7.47
CA TRP A 94 -3.13 30.11 8.44
C TRP A 94 -2.36 30.70 9.62
N ASN A 95 -3.04 31.57 10.38
CA ASN A 95 -2.51 32.11 11.63
C ASN A 95 -2.97 31.23 12.81
N PRO A 96 -2.07 30.59 13.57
CA PRO A 96 -2.44 29.75 14.72
C PRO A 96 -3.28 30.49 15.76
N ASP A 97 -3.05 31.79 15.96
CA ASP A 97 -3.74 32.59 16.97
C ASP A 97 -5.26 32.69 16.73
N GLU A 98 -5.72 32.47 15.49
CA GLU A 98 -7.15 32.52 15.11
C GLU A 98 -7.88 31.18 15.32
N PHE A 99 -7.11 30.10 15.50
CA PHE A 99 -7.59 28.72 15.57
C PHE A 99 -6.99 27.99 16.78
N ASP A 100 -7.07 28.61 17.98
CA ASP A 100 -6.64 28.03 19.27
C ASP A 100 -5.18 27.55 19.35
N GLY A 101 -4.30 28.10 18.51
CA GLY A 101 -2.87 27.76 18.48
C GLY A 101 -2.55 26.48 17.72
N ILE A 102 -3.41 26.04 16.79
CA ILE A 102 -3.14 24.89 15.92
C ILE A 102 -1.98 25.22 14.97
N THR A 103 -0.89 24.45 15.08
CA THR A 103 0.32 24.59 14.24
C THR A 103 0.41 23.53 13.15
N LEU A 104 -0.27 22.39 13.34
CA LEU A 104 -0.31 21.24 12.45
C LEU A 104 -1.76 20.81 12.25
N HIS A 105 -2.12 20.45 11.02
CA HIS A 105 -3.44 19.96 10.67
C HIS A 105 -3.31 18.70 9.80
N HIS A 106 -4.10 17.68 10.09
CA HIS A 106 -4.10 16.42 9.34
C HIS A 106 -5.10 16.51 8.19
N VAL A 107 -4.66 16.15 6.98
CA VAL A 107 -5.45 16.26 5.75
C VAL A 107 -5.30 14.99 4.93
N LYS A 108 -6.36 14.60 4.21
CA LYS A 108 -6.29 13.45 3.30
C LYS A 108 -5.64 13.85 1.99
N SER A 109 -4.89 12.94 1.37
CA SER A 109 -4.25 13.16 0.07
C SER A 109 -5.23 13.49 -1.06
N THR A 110 -6.52 13.18 -0.92
CA THR A 110 -7.59 13.53 -1.89
C THR A 110 -8.04 14.98 -1.82
N ASP A 111 -7.81 15.64 -0.69
CA ASP A 111 -8.34 16.98 -0.42
C ASP A 111 -7.32 18.07 -0.81
N ILE A 112 -6.08 17.67 -1.09
CA ILE A 112 -4.95 18.54 -1.43
C ILE A 112 -4.37 18.18 -2.79
N TRP A 113 -3.66 19.12 -3.42
CA TRP A 113 -2.81 18.78 -4.57
C TRP A 113 -1.64 17.90 -4.11
N VAL A 114 -1.37 16.83 -4.85
CA VAL A 114 -0.28 15.88 -4.54
C VAL A 114 0.60 15.66 -5.78
N PRO A 115 1.94 15.67 -5.64
CA PRO A 115 2.83 15.43 -6.76
C PRO A 115 2.90 13.96 -7.15
N ASP A 116 3.16 13.69 -8.43
CA ASP A 116 3.38 12.34 -8.94
C ASP A 116 4.87 11.97 -8.93
N PHE A 117 5.21 10.93 -8.18
CA PHE A 117 6.57 10.39 -8.10
C PHE A 117 6.54 8.93 -8.50
N THR A 118 7.05 8.58 -9.67
CA THR A 118 6.86 7.26 -10.30
C THR A 118 8.17 6.67 -10.79
N VAL A 119 8.19 5.36 -11.07
CA VAL A 119 9.34 4.66 -11.67
C VAL A 119 9.07 4.37 -13.14
N PHE A 120 9.88 4.95 -14.02
CA PHE A 120 9.70 4.88 -15.47
C PHE A 120 10.10 3.54 -16.09
N ASN A 121 11.11 2.90 -15.52
CA ASN A 121 11.66 1.65 -16.04
C ASN A 121 11.04 0.41 -15.37
N SER A 122 9.80 0.56 -14.91
CA SER A 122 9.00 -0.58 -14.47
C SER A 122 8.53 -1.39 -15.66
N GLY A 123 8.67 -2.72 -15.56
CA GLY A 123 8.04 -3.66 -16.50
C GLY A 123 6.58 -3.91 -16.18
N ASP A 124 6.10 -3.43 -15.02
CA ASP A 124 4.75 -3.60 -14.52
C ASP A 124 4.02 -2.24 -14.59
N LEU A 125 2.96 -2.18 -15.40
CA LEU A 125 2.20 -0.96 -15.68
C LEU A 125 0.97 -0.82 -14.77
N GLY A 126 1.06 -1.33 -13.54
CA GLY A 126 0.02 -1.21 -12.53
C GLY A 126 -0.37 0.25 -12.24
N LEU A 127 -1.65 0.47 -11.90
CA LEU A 127 -2.18 1.80 -11.56
C LEU A 127 -1.58 2.36 -10.26
N ASP A 128 -1.19 1.46 -9.36
CA ASP A 128 -0.45 1.68 -8.12
C ASP A 128 0.96 2.24 -8.36
N GLN A 129 1.50 2.14 -9.58
CA GLN A 129 2.82 2.67 -9.94
C GLN A 129 2.80 4.07 -10.53
N SER A 130 1.65 4.55 -11.01
CA SER A 130 1.53 5.87 -11.68
C SER A 130 0.98 6.98 -10.78
N SER A 131 0.24 6.66 -9.71
CA SER A 131 -0.40 7.65 -8.83
C SER A 131 -0.01 7.48 -7.36
N MET A 132 -0.10 8.56 -6.57
CA MET A 132 0.12 8.47 -5.12
C MET A 132 -1.09 7.75 -4.49
N PRO A 133 -0.87 6.69 -3.68
CA PRO A 133 -1.97 6.00 -3.01
C PRO A 133 -2.66 6.91 -1.99
N LEU A 134 -3.88 6.53 -1.60
CA LEU A 134 -4.63 7.22 -0.55
C LEU A 134 -3.86 7.17 0.76
N THR A 135 -3.63 8.34 1.36
CA THR A 135 -2.91 8.45 2.63
C THR A 135 -3.32 9.71 3.39
N ASP A 136 -3.02 9.74 4.68
CA ASP A 136 -3.09 10.93 5.49
C ASP A 136 -1.75 11.69 5.40
N CYS A 137 -1.86 13.01 5.36
CA CYS A 137 -0.75 13.94 5.26
C CYS A 137 -0.84 14.97 6.37
N ILE A 138 0.30 15.54 6.73
CA ILE A 138 0.34 16.61 7.71
C ILE A 138 0.67 17.92 7.03
N LEU A 139 -0.18 18.90 7.27
CA LEU A 139 -0.06 20.27 6.84
C LEU A 139 0.42 21.13 8.02
N SER A 140 1.45 21.92 7.81
CA SER A 140 1.97 22.90 8.76
C SER A 140 1.37 24.28 8.54
N GLN A 141 1.30 25.10 9.59
CA GLN A 141 0.81 26.49 9.54
C GLN A 141 1.44 27.35 8.44
N ASN A 142 2.68 27.03 8.05
CA ASN A 142 3.43 27.77 7.04
C ASN A 142 3.09 27.35 5.59
N GLY A 143 2.22 26.35 5.40
CA GLY A 143 1.91 25.75 4.10
C GLY A 143 2.76 24.54 3.73
N THR A 144 3.72 24.13 4.56
CA THR A 144 4.52 22.92 4.30
C THR A 144 3.67 21.67 4.54
N ILE A 145 3.59 20.82 3.52
CA ILE A 145 2.88 19.54 3.53
C ILE A 145 3.90 18.42 3.55
N GLN A 146 3.64 17.40 4.35
CA GLN A 146 4.37 16.15 4.34
C GLN A 146 3.39 14.98 4.23
N CYS A 147 3.50 14.20 3.16
CA CYS A 147 2.76 12.97 2.97
C CYS A 147 3.69 11.78 3.07
N VAL A 148 3.17 10.68 3.60
CA VAL A 148 3.92 9.43 3.71
C VAL A 148 3.12 8.29 3.13
N VAL A 149 3.77 7.46 2.33
CA VAL A 149 3.14 6.29 1.69
C VAL A 149 4.08 5.09 1.75
N SER A 150 3.53 3.90 1.96
CA SER A 150 4.26 2.65 1.72
C SER A 150 4.17 2.32 0.23
N ARG A 151 5.30 2.03 -0.42
CA ARG A 151 5.29 1.69 -1.85
C ARG A 151 6.35 0.67 -2.22
N VAL A 152 5.99 -0.17 -3.20
CA VAL A 152 6.90 -1.08 -3.87
C VAL A 152 7.29 -0.46 -5.20
N PHE A 153 8.58 -0.24 -5.39
CA PHE A 153 9.13 0.25 -6.64
C PHE A 153 9.72 -0.91 -7.42
N THR A 154 9.02 -1.31 -8.48
CA THR A 154 9.44 -2.40 -9.35
C THR A 154 10.21 -1.85 -10.54
N SER A 155 11.37 -2.43 -10.87
CA SER A 155 12.01 -2.15 -12.16
C SER A 155 12.62 -3.37 -12.79
N HIS A 156 12.75 -3.32 -14.11
CA HIS A 156 13.55 -4.32 -14.82
C HIS A 156 15.03 -4.07 -14.54
N CYS A 157 15.70 -5.12 -14.07
CA CYS A 157 17.12 -5.11 -13.76
C CYS A 157 17.82 -6.25 -14.51
N PRO A 158 18.59 -5.94 -15.56
CA PRO A 158 19.21 -6.98 -16.38
C PRO A 158 20.22 -7.79 -15.57
N ALA A 159 19.91 -9.07 -15.37
CA ALA A 159 20.77 -10.02 -14.67
C ALA A 159 21.93 -10.49 -15.57
N ASP A 160 23.10 -10.69 -14.97
CA ASP A 160 24.23 -11.37 -15.61
C ASP A 160 24.70 -12.54 -14.73
N PHE A 161 24.27 -13.74 -15.07
CA PHE A 161 24.62 -14.98 -14.35
C PHE A 161 25.96 -15.59 -14.81
N SER A 162 26.81 -14.85 -15.55
CA SER A 162 28.09 -15.36 -16.08
C SER A 162 29.03 -15.92 -15.00
N ASP A 163 29.01 -15.31 -13.81
CA ASP A 163 29.84 -15.67 -12.65
C ASP A 163 29.03 -16.28 -11.50
N TRP A 164 27.84 -16.83 -11.78
CA TRP A 164 27.03 -17.54 -10.79
C TRP A 164 27.85 -18.66 -10.10
N PRO A 165 27.74 -18.86 -8.77
CA PRO A 165 26.86 -18.21 -7.79
C PRO A 165 27.49 -16.98 -7.10
N TYR A 166 28.56 -16.41 -7.67
CA TYR A 166 29.26 -15.21 -7.18
C TYR A 166 28.86 -13.95 -7.97
N ASP A 167 27.66 -13.98 -8.54
CA ASP A 167 27.07 -12.96 -9.37
C ASP A 167 26.75 -11.68 -8.58
N ASN A 168 27.00 -10.55 -9.24
CA ASN A 168 26.60 -9.23 -8.80
C ASN A 168 25.74 -8.60 -9.89
N HIS A 169 24.67 -7.94 -9.51
CA HIS A 169 23.78 -7.23 -10.43
C HIS A 169 23.70 -5.76 -10.04
N ASN A 170 23.66 -4.90 -11.04
CA ASN A 170 23.55 -3.45 -10.85
C ASN A 170 22.21 -3.00 -11.42
N CYS A 171 21.26 -2.77 -10.52
CA CYS A 171 19.91 -2.36 -10.84
C CYS A 171 19.81 -0.84 -10.76
N THR A 172 19.02 -0.25 -11.65
CA THR A 172 18.78 1.20 -11.65
C THR A 172 17.28 1.47 -11.55
N LEU A 173 16.87 2.30 -10.61
CA LEU A 173 15.49 2.81 -10.51
C LEU A 173 15.44 4.22 -11.09
N HIS A 174 14.55 4.43 -12.05
CA HIS A 174 14.42 5.69 -12.79
C HIS A 174 13.21 6.44 -12.25
N PHE A 175 13.43 7.35 -11.32
CA PHE A 175 12.37 8.14 -10.69
C PHE A 175 12.10 9.45 -11.44
N GLY A 176 10.85 9.90 -11.43
CA GLY A 176 10.47 11.24 -11.86
C GLY A 176 8.97 11.48 -11.83
N SER A 177 8.56 12.64 -12.34
CA SER A 177 7.16 12.96 -12.60
C SER A 177 6.82 12.55 -14.03
N TRP A 178 5.68 11.89 -14.19
CA TRP A 178 5.10 11.53 -15.47
C TRP A 178 4.34 12.69 -16.10
N LEU A 179 3.75 13.56 -15.28
CA LEU A 179 2.85 14.63 -15.73
C LEU A 179 3.54 16.00 -15.88
N TYR A 180 4.61 16.26 -15.13
CA TYR A 180 5.24 17.57 -15.05
C TYR A 180 6.69 17.54 -15.52
N PHE A 181 7.08 18.63 -16.19
CA PHE A 181 8.43 18.82 -16.70
C PHE A 181 9.37 19.45 -15.66
N ALA A 182 10.67 19.51 -15.97
CA ALA A 182 11.73 20.00 -15.09
C ALA A 182 11.64 21.50 -14.76
N ASP A 183 10.91 22.29 -15.55
CA ASP A 183 10.63 23.71 -15.32
C ASP A 183 9.37 23.94 -14.46
N GLU A 184 8.61 22.88 -14.16
CA GLU A 184 7.43 22.93 -13.30
C GLU A 184 7.71 22.31 -11.94
N LEU A 185 8.30 21.11 -11.91
CA LEU A 185 8.63 20.37 -10.69
C LEU A 185 10.13 20.05 -10.61
N ASN A 186 10.68 20.22 -9.41
CA ASN A 186 12.06 19.86 -9.13
C ASN A 186 12.13 18.99 -7.86
N TYR A 187 12.35 17.70 -8.07
CA TYR A 187 12.63 16.76 -6.99
C TYR A 187 14.07 16.90 -6.47
N TYR A 188 14.19 17.16 -5.17
CA TYR A 188 15.43 17.09 -4.41
C TYR A 188 15.56 15.71 -3.75
N PHE A 189 16.38 14.86 -4.37
CA PHE A 189 16.67 13.53 -3.88
C PHE A 189 18.19 13.33 -3.85
N THR A 190 18.74 13.16 -2.66
CA THR A 190 20.19 13.05 -2.42
C THR A 190 20.51 11.80 -1.63
N LYS A 191 21.78 11.42 -1.50
CA LYS A 191 22.14 10.20 -0.77
C LYS A 191 21.65 10.20 0.68
N ASP A 192 21.65 11.39 1.32
CA ASP A 192 21.13 11.59 2.67
C ASP A 192 19.61 11.42 2.76
N SER A 193 18.90 11.45 1.63
CA SER A 193 17.46 11.21 1.57
C SER A 193 17.09 9.73 1.76
N ILE A 194 18.07 8.82 1.71
CA ILE A 194 17.83 7.38 1.90
C ILE A 194 18.29 6.97 3.30
N VAL A 195 17.35 6.58 4.15
CA VAL A 195 17.61 6.17 5.54
C VAL A 195 17.49 4.66 5.65
N MET A 196 18.62 3.97 5.85
CA MET A 196 18.70 2.50 5.92
C MET A 196 18.60 1.93 7.34
N ASP A 197 18.30 2.76 8.35
CA ASP A 197 18.31 2.34 9.76
C ASP A 197 17.31 1.21 10.05
N GLU A 198 16.21 1.15 9.30
CA GLU A 198 15.16 0.14 9.43
C GLU A 198 15.22 -0.94 8.33
N PHE A 199 16.31 -0.98 7.57
CA PHE A 199 16.47 -1.92 6.47
C PHE A 199 16.72 -3.34 6.97
N VAL A 200 15.87 -4.27 6.55
CA VAL A 200 16.01 -5.68 6.87
C VAL A 200 16.82 -6.39 5.80
N ARG A 201 18.01 -6.86 6.19
CA ARG A 201 18.93 -7.58 5.30
C ARG A 201 18.26 -8.81 4.68
N ASN A 202 18.43 -8.99 3.38
CA ASN A 202 18.02 -10.18 2.65
C ASN A 202 19.08 -11.29 2.87
N SER A 203 18.65 -12.56 2.97
CA SER A 203 19.56 -13.69 3.19
C SER A 203 20.25 -14.18 1.93
N GLU A 204 19.62 -13.98 0.77
CA GLU A 204 20.14 -14.38 -0.53
C GLU A 204 20.95 -13.25 -1.18
N TRP A 205 20.60 -12.00 -0.90
CA TRP A 205 21.19 -10.82 -1.52
C TRP A 205 21.76 -9.85 -0.50
N GLU A 206 23.03 -9.50 -0.64
CA GLU A 206 23.63 -8.35 0.01
C GLU A 206 23.36 -7.11 -0.83
N VAL A 207 22.67 -6.12 -0.25
CA VAL A 207 22.24 -4.90 -0.95
C VAL A 207 23.18 -3.75 -0.59
N LYS A 208 23.73 -3.10 -1.62
CA LYS A 208 24.60 -1.93 -1.52
C LYS A 208 23.98 -0.77 -2.29
N LEU A 209 23.65 0.30 -1.58
CA LEU A 209 23.17 1.53 -2.22
C LEU A 209 24.32 2.20 -2.98
N GLY A 210 24.10 2.41 -4.27
CA GLY A 210 25.00 3.10 -5.17
C GLY A 210 24.86 4.61 -5.12
N ASN A 211 25.22 5.26 -6.23
CA ASN A 211 25.11 6.70 -6.39
C ASN A 211 23.71 7.09 -6.85
N ILE A 212 23.29 8.29 -6.43
CA ILE A 212 22.10 8.95 -6.97
C ILE A 212 22.59 9.98 -7.98
N SER A 213 22.08 9.92 -9.20
CA SER A 213 22.38 10.89 -10.25
C SER A 213 21.09 11.45 -10.82
N LYS A 214 21.07 12.76 -11.08
CA LYS A 214 19.97 13.43 -11.75
C LYS A 214 20.36 13.70 -13.20
N SER A 215 19.51 13.30 -14.14
CA SER A 215 19.63 13.69 -15.55
C SER A 215 18.51 14.64 -15.94
N LEU A 216 18.84 15.49 -16.92
CA LEU A 216 17.87 16.29 -17.63
C LEU A 216 17.87 15.79 -19.07
N GLU A 217 16.75 15.25 -19.52
CA GLU A 217 16.60 14.72 -20.87
C GLU A 217 15.68 15.63 -21.69
N LEU A 218 16.05 15.89 -22.93
CA LEU A 218 15.25 16.70 -23.84
C LEU A 218 14.30 15.79 -24.60
N TYR A 219 13.00 15.96 -24.37
CA TYR A 219 11.96 15.27 -25.11
C TYR A 219 11.21 16.27 -26.00
N GLY A 220 11.65 16.37 -27.26
CA GLY A 220 11.12 17.39 -28.17
C GLY A 220 11.59 18.80 -27.80
N SER A 221 10.66 19.66 -27.36
CA SER A 221 10.95 21.02 -26.86
C SER A 221 11.10 21.11 -25.35
N ASP A 222 10.62 20.10 -24.63
CA ASP A 222 10.48 20.13 -23.18
C ASP A 222 11.60 19.32 -22.51
N VAL A 223 11.90 19.65 -21.26
CA VAL A 223 13.00 19.04 -20.50
C VAL A 223 12.41 18.20 -19.37
N ASP A 224 12.63 16.90 -19.41
CA ASP A 224 12.29 15.98 -18.34
C ASP A 224 13.40 15.92 -17.30
N SER A 225 13.02 15.81 -16.03
CA SER A 225 13.94 15.62 -14.90
C SER A 225 13.80 14.21 -14.36
N MET A 226 14.77 13.35 -14.67
CA MET A 226 14.83 11.98 -14.16
C MET A 226 15.92 11.82 -13.10
N ILE A 227 15.68 10.96 -12.13
CA ILE A 227 16.61 10.66 -11.05
C ILE A 227 16.89 9.16 -11.04
N PHE A 228 18.15 8.80 -11.21
CA PHE A 228 18.61 7.42 -11.21
C PHE A 228 19.16 7.06 -9.84
N LEU A 229 18.57 6.04 -9.22
CA LEU A 229 19.10 5.37 -8.03
C LEU A 229 19.73 4.05 -8.45
N ASN A 230 21.05 3.94 -8.30
CA ASN A 230 21.76 2.70 -8.55
C ASN A 230 21.76 1.83 -7.28
N ILE A 231 21.42 0.56 -7.42
CA ILE A 231 21.37 -0.44 -6.36
C ILE A 231 22.20 -1.63 -6.83
N GLU A 232 23.32 -1.86 -6.16
CA GLU A 232 24.14 -3.05 -6.40
C GLU A 232 23.67 -4.15 -5.45
N ILE A 233 23.32 -5.30 -6.01
CA ILE A 233 22.98 -6.50 -5.25
C ILE A 233 24.01 -7.59 -5.53
N GLN A 234 24.42 -8.28 -4.48
CA GLN A 234 25.43 -9.33 -4.53
C GLN A 234 24.88 -10.62 -3.92
N ARG A 235 24.97 -11.75 -4.64
CA ARG A 235 24.44 -13.02 -4.13
C ARG A 235 25.30 -13.56 -3.00
N ASN A 236 24.65 -14.04 -1.95
CA ASN A 236 25.28 -14.85 -0.90
C ASN A 236 25.54 -16.27 -1.43
N SER A 237 26.71 -16.45 -2.04
CA SER A 237 27.15 -17.67 -2.72
C SER A 237 27.21 -18.95 -1.86
N SER A 238 27.18 -18.83 -0.53
CA SER A 238 27.37 -19.95 0.42
C SER A 238 26.50 -21.17 0.11
N ARG A 239 25.22 -20.94 -0.21
CA ARG A 239 24.26 -22.01 -0.55
C ARG A 239 24.59 -22.65 -1.90
N GLY A 240 24.85 -21.84 -2.93
CA GLY A 240 25.20 -22.32 -4.27
C GLY A 240 26.49 -23.15 -4.28
N ILE A 241 27.48 -22.76 -3.47
CA ILE A 241 28.74 -23.50 -3.33
C ILE A 241 28.51 -24.90 -2.74
N LEU A 242 27.71 -24.99 -1.67
CA LEU A 242 27.48 -26.26 -0.98
C LEU A 242 26.64 -27.23 -1.81
N ILE A 243 25.61 -26.73 -2.51
CA ILE A 243 24.66 -27.57 -3.24
C ILE A 243 25.21 -27.96 -4.63
N TYR A 244 25.88 -27.07 -5.34
CA TYR A 244 26.23 -27.31 -6.75
C TYR A 244 27.73 -27.49 -6.97
N ILE A 245 28.57 -26.59 -6.43
CA ILE A 245 30.02 -26.65 -6.65
C ILE A 245 30.64 -27.85 -5.91
N THR A 246 30.23 -28.10 -4.67
CA THR A 246 30.80 -29.18 -3.85
C THR A 246 30.55 -30.57 -4.46
N PRO A 247 29.32 -30.94 -4.88
CA PRO A 247 29.09 -32.21 -5.57
C PRO A 247 29.84 -32.30 -6.90
N ALA A 248 29.90 -31.23 -7.70
CA ALA A 248 30.67 -31.24 -8.95
C ALA A 248 32.15 -31.55 -8.71
N ILE A 249 32.77 -30.97 -7.66
CA ILE A 249 34.16 -31.29 -7.27
C ILE A 249 34.28 -32.76 -6.82
N ILE A 250 33.33 -33.27 -6.04
CA ILE A 250 33.35 -34.67 -5.60
C ILE A 250 33.21 -35.63 -6.79
N LEU A 251 32.28 -35.36 -7.70
CA LEU A 251 32.02 -36.18 -8.88
C LEU A 251 33.22 -36.17 -9.85
N THR A 252 33.89 -35.03 -10.03
CA THR A 252 35.15 -34.92 -10.81
C THR A 252 36.32 -35.65 -10.14
N ILE A 253 36.41 -35.65 -8.81
CA ILE A 253 37.38 -36.50 -8.11
C ILE A 253 37.05 -37.98 -8.34
N LEU A 254 35.78 -38.37 -8.28
CA LEU A 254 35.35 -39.75 -8.53
C LEU A 254 35.68 -40.20 -9.96
N THR A 255 35.55 -39.33 -10.98
CA THR A 255 35.95 -39.70 -12.36
C THR A 255 37.45 -39.92 -12.45
N LEU A 256 38.26 -39.09 -11.78
CA LEU A 256 39.72 -39.27 -11.72
C LEU A 256 40.11 -40.56 -10.98
N THR A 257 39.42 -40.92 -9.89
CA THR A 257 39.70 -42.18 -9.17
C THR A 257 39.43 -43.42 -10.01
N ALA A 258 38.44 -43.37 -10.91
CA ALA A 258 38.11 -44.49 -11.79
C ALA A 258 39.25 -44.84 -12.76
N LEU A 259 40.17 -43.90 -13.05
CA LEU A 259 41.36 -44.14 -13.85
C LEU A 259 42.39 -45.04 -13.13
N TYR A 260 42.33 -45.11 -11.80
CA TYR A 260 43.24 -45.92 -10.99
C TYR A 260 42.75 -47.37 -10.80
N LEU A 261 41.48 -47.65 -11.10
CA LEU A 261 40.91 -49.00 -11.00
C LEU A 261 41.23 -49.85 -12.23
N ASP A 262 41.38 -51.16 -11.99
CA ASP A 262 41.64 -52.15 -13.03
C ASP A 262 40.55 -52.11 -14.13
N VAL A 263 40.97 -52.27 -15.38
CA VAL A 263 40.12 -52.18 -16.57
C VAL A 263 39.06 -53.29 -16.59
N CYS A 264 39.37 -54.45 -16.03
CA CYS A 264 38.47 -55.61 -16.00
C CYS A 264 37.57 -55.67 -14.76
N SER A 265 37.66 -54.71 -13.84
CA SER A 265 36.87 -54.67 -12.61
C SER A 265 35.41 -54.27 -12.89
N VAL A 266 34.47 -55.01 -12.30
CA VAL A 266 33.03 -54.71 -12.37
C VAL A 266 32.72 -53.42 -11.59
N GLU A 267 33.45 -53.20 -10.49
CA GLU A 267 33.36 -52.03 -9.64
C GLU A 267 33.66 -50.74 -10.41
N ARG A 268 34.68 -50.75 -11.28
CA ARG A 268 34.99 -49.63 -12.17
C ARG A 268 33.84 -49.27 -13.09
N THR A 269 33.17 -50.28 -13.66
CA THR A 269 32.06 -50.06 -14.60
C THR A 269 30.87 -49.45 -13.88
N ILE A 270 30.51 -50.00 -12.71
CA ILE A 270 29.41 -49.48 -11.88
C ILE A 270 29.69 -48.03 -11.48
N LEU A 271 30.88 -47.74 -10.96
CA LEU A 271 31.28 -46.39 -10.53
C LEU A 271 31.15 -45.36 -11.66
N MET A 272 31.65 -45.69 -12.86
CA MET A 272 31.59 -44.79 -14.02
C MET A 272 30.14 -44.54 -14.48
N SER A 273 29.30 -45.58 -14.54
CA SER A 273 27.90 -45.44 -14.91
C SER A 273 27.12 -44.59 -13.90
N THR A 274 27.29 -44.83 -12.59
CA THR A 274 26.62 -44.03 -11.56
C THR A 274 27.12 -42.59 -11.54
N ASN A 275 28.42 -42.37 -11.74
CA ASN A 275 29.01 -41.03 -11.76
C ASN A 275 28.54 -40.23 -12.98
N PHE A 276 28.44 -40.87 -14.15
CA PHE A 276 27.88 -40.24 -15.35
C PHE A 276 26.42 -39.83 -15.15
N ILE A 277 25.59 -40.73 -14.61
CA ILE A 277 24.18 -40.43 -14.29
C ILE A 277 24.10 -39.27 -13.27
N SER A 278 24.98 -39.26 -12.27
CA SER A 278 25.01 -38.19 -11.26
C SER A 278 25.39 -36.83 -11.85
N HIS A 279 26.36 -36.78 -12.79
CA HIS A 279 26.69 -35.55 -13.52
C HIS A 279 25.49 -35.06 -14.36
N LEU A 280 24.80 -35.96 -15.07
CA LEU A 280 23.62 -35.60 -15.85
C LEU A 280 22.52 -35.01 -14.98
N PHE A 281 22.26 -35.58 -13.80
CA PHE A 281 21.29 -35.03 -12.86
C PHE A 281 21.73 -33.66 -12.32
N CYS A 282 23.02 -33.47 -12.00
CA CYS A 282 23.51 -32.17 -11.53
C CYS A 282 23.36 -31.08 -12.61
N ILE A 283 23.69 -31.39 -13.88
CA ILE A 283 23.54 -30.45 -15.00
C ILE A 283 22.06 -30.17 -15.27
N PHE A 284 21.21 -31.20 -15.23
CA PHE A 284 19.77 -31.03 -15.43
C PHE A 284 19.14 -30.16 -14.33
N ASP A 285 19.50 -30.37 -13.07
CA ASP A 285 19.03 -29.54 -11.96
C ASP A 285 19.52 -28.09 -12.09
N LEU A 286 20.80 -27.89 -12.44
CA LEU A 286 21.38 -26.57 -12.66
C LEU A 286 20.67 -25.81 -13.79
N HIS A 287 20.26 -26.50 -14.87
CA HIS A 287 19.53 -25.91 -15.99
C HIS A 287 18.18 -25.32 -15.59
N TRP A 288 17.46 -25.97 -14.68
CA TRP A 288 16.17 -25.46 -14.18
C TRP A 288 16.33 -24.38 -13.12
N TYR A 289 17.45 -24.39 -12.40
CA TYR A 289 17.74 -23.41 -11.37
C TYR A 289 18.21 -22.06 -11.93
N ILE A 290 19.09 -22.07 -12.95
CA ILE A 290 19.60 -20.84 -13.55
C ILE A 290 18.63 -20.37 -14.65
N PRO A 291 18.02 -19.17 -14.53
CA PRO A 291 17.13 -18.63 -15.55
C PRO A 291 17.84 -18.42 -16.89
N THR A 292 17.03 -18.36 -17.96
CA THR A 292 17.55 -18.08 -19.31
C THR A 292 18.15 -16.69 -19.37
N ASN A 293 19.45 -16.62 -19.64
CA ASN A 293 20.19 -15.36 -19.74
C ASN A 293 19.68 -14.55 -20.96
N ASN A 294 19.19 -13.33 -20.74
CA ASN A 294 19.00 -12.35 -21.82
C ASN A 294 20.34 -11.71 -22.26
N ALA A 295 21.42 -11.94 -21.51
CA ALA A 295 22.77 -11.50 -21.83
C ALA A 295 23.49 -12.46 -22.81
N ILE A 296 24.25 -11.88 -23.75
CA ILE A 296 24.97 -12.52 -24.88
C ILE A 296 25.98 -13.63 -24.46
N ARG A 297 26.23 -13.84 -23.16
CA ARG A 297 27.18 -14.82 -22.63
C ARG A 297 26.44 -15.90 -21.83
N ALA A 298 26.72 -17.18 -22.11
CA ALA A 298 26.26 -18.22 -21.21
C ALA A 298 27.07 -18.13 -19.90
N PRO A 299 26.51 -18.63 -18.78
CA PRO A 299 27.31 -19.05 -17.65
C PRO A 299 28.49 -19.89 -18.14
N LYS A 300 29.67 -19.73 -17.55
CA LYS A 300 30.92 -20.40 -18.01
C LYS A 300 30.86 -21.94 -18.05
N ILE A 301 29.73 -22.56 -17.70
CA ILE A 301 29.59 -23.99 -17.52
C ILE A 301 28.98 -24.72 -18.73
N ASP A 302 28.20 -24.13 -19.63
CA ASP A 302 27.63 -24.91 -20.74
C ASP A 302 27.39 -24.09 -22.01
N LYS A 303 28.06 -24.46 -23.11
CA LYS A 303 27.71 -24.08 -24.49
C LYS A 303 28.19 -25.15 -25.48
N LEU A 304 27.30 -26.06 -25.89
CA LEU A 304 27.33 -26.77 -27.18
C LEU A 304 25.89 -26.98 -27.67
N GLU A 305 25.56 -26.27 -28.76
CA GLU A 305 24.63 -26.58 -29.88
C GLU A 305 23.14 -26.92 -29.57
N GLU A 306 22.13 -26.49 -30.33
CA GLU A 306 22.07 -25.82 -31.64
C GLU A 306 20.69 -25.13 -31.85
N ASN A 307 20.66 -24.21 -32.81
CA ASN A 307 19.53 -23.41 -33.26
C ASN A 307 18.60 -24.16 -34.24
N ASN A 308 17.32 -23.76 -34.31
CA ASN A 308 16.63 -23.20 -35.49
C ASN A 308 15.11 -23.47 -35.43
N SER A 309 14.30 -22.42 -35.56
CA SER A 309 13.64 -22.05 -36.83
C SER A 309 12.50 -21.05 -36.60
N ASN A 310 12.53 -19.96 -37.37
CA ASN A 310 11.46 -18.99 -37.58
C ASN A 310 10.23 -19.64 -38.25
N ASP A 311 9.03 -19.10 -38.00
CA ASP A 311 8.24 -18.47 -39.09
C ASP A 311 7.00 -17.76 -38.54
N THR A 312 6.86 -16.50 -38.94
CA THR A 312 5.65 -15.67 -38.92
C THR A 312 4.68 -16.10 -40.01
N ASP A 313 3.37 -16.02 -39.79
CA ASP A 313 2.50 -15.40 -40.78
C ASP A 313 1.12 -14.96 -40.23
N ASN A 314 0.76 -13.75 -40.63
CA ASN A 314 -0.53 -13.10 -40.49
C ASN A 314 -1.58 -13.76 -41.40
N GLN A 315 -2.86 -13.75 -41.00
CA GLN A 315 -3.97 -13.75 -41.95
C GLN A 315 -5.05 -12.73 -41.61
N ASN A 316 -5.56 -12.16 -42.71
CA ASN A 316 -6.28 -10.91 -42.88
C ASN A 316 -7.80 -10.97 -42.64
N GLU A 317 -8.31 -9.84 -42.15
CA GLU A 317 -9.46 -9.04 -42.62
C GLU A 317 -10.76 -9.65 -43.24
N GLN A 318 -11.86 -9.12 -42.66
CA GLN A 318 -13.07 -8.57 -43.30
C GLN A 318 -14.14 -9.51 -43.91
N LEU A 319 -15.39 -9.36 -43.44
CA LEU A 319 -16.46 -8.79 -44.29
C LEU A 319 -17.75 -8.35 -43.53
N LYS A 320 -18.05 -7.06 -43.69
CA LYS A 320 -19.34 -6.42 -44.05
C LYS A 320 -20.54 -6.37 -43.08
N ASN A 321 -20.66 -5.16 -42.54
CA ASN A 321 -21.86 -4.31 -42.50
C ASN A 321 -22.80 -4.39 -43.73
N LYS A 322 -24.11 -4.36 -43.46
CA LYS A 322 -25.20 -3.56 -44.09
C LYS A 322 -26.55 -4.15 -43.62
N LYS A 323 -27.62 -3.43 -43.31
CA LYS A 323 -28.01 -2.06 -43.64
C LYS A 323 -29.19 -1.64 -42.74
N THR A 324 -29.20 -0.35 -42.50
CA THR A 324 -30.19 0.55 -41.91
C THR A 324 -31.65 0.41 -42.38
N MET A 325 -32.56 0.54 -41.41
CA MET A 325 -33.59 1.60 -41.26
C MET A 325 -34.71 1.71 -42.31
N TRP A 326 -35.96 1.82 -41.83
CA TRP A 326 -37.02 2.81 -42.13
C TRP A 326 -38.33 2.30 -41.46
N MET A 327 -38.71 2.85 -40.32
CA MET A 327 -39.59 4.02 -40.11
C MET A 327 -41.11 3.73 -40.24
N GLU A 328 -41.77 3.98 -39.11
CA GLU A 328 -43.15 4.44 -38.89
C GLU A 328 -44.32 3.49 -39.18
N CYS A 329 -45.09 3.15 -38.13
CA CYS A 329 -46.30 3.93 -37.86
C CYS A 329 -47.07 3.42 -36.62
N VAL A 330 -47.30 4.37 -35.70
CA VAL A 330 -48.57 4.63 -35.00
C VAL A 330 -48.90 3.78 -33.77
N ASN A 331 -48.61 4.41 -32.63
CA ASN A 331 -49.50 4.66 -31.48
C ASN A 331 -50.67 3.69 -31.23
N LEU A 332 -50.52 2.90 -30.16
CA LEU A 332 -51.59 2.53 -29.25
C LEU A 332 -50.96 1.83 -28.05
N ILE A 333 -50.72 2.58 -26.96
CA ILE A 333 -50.70 2.17 -25.52
C ILE A 333 -50.03 3.35 -24.77
N GLU A 334 -50.75 4.47 -24.68
CA GLU A 334 -50.37 5.60 -23.82
C GLU A 334 -51.44 5.90 -22.76
N TRP A 335 -52.35 4.95 -22.50
CA TRP A 335 -53.50 5.17 -21.61
C TRP A 335 -53.69 4.11 -20.52
N LEU A 336 -52.60 3.45 -20.07
CA LEU A 336 -52.65 2.52 -18.92
C LEU A 336 -51.44 2.56 -17.95
N VAL A 337 -50.40 3.37 -18.18
CA VAL A 337 -49.25 3.49 -17.25
C VAL A 337 -49.36 4.69 -16.29
N LEU A 338 -50.34 5.58 -16.51
CA LEU A 338 -50.53 6.78 -15.67
C LEU A 338 -51.40 6.57 -14.41
N VAL A 339 -51.89 5.34 -14.14
CA VAL A 339 -52.68 5.03 -12.92
C VAL A 339 -51.95 4.06 -11.97
N SER A 340 -50.80 3.50 -12.36
CA SER A 340 -49.96 2.67 -11.47
C SER A 340 -48.71 3.38 -10.92
N VAL A 341 -48.48 4.66 -11.27
CA VAL A 341 -47.29 5.43 -10.83
C VAL A 341 -47.62 6.47 -9.74
N ILE A 342 -48.89 6.63 -9.33
CA ILE A 342 -49.30 7.60 -8.30
C ILE A 342 -49.82 6.90 -7.02
N LEU A 343 -49.49 5.62 -6.81
CA LEU A 343 -49.79 4.91 -5.55
C LEU A 343 -48.56 4.39 -4.78
N THR A 344 -47.35 4.75 -5.16
CA THR A 344 -46.17 4.58 -4.29
C THR A 344 -45.16 5.69 -4.54
N TYR A 345 -45.27 6.80 -3.81
CA TYR A 345 -44.08 7.55 -3.36
C TYR A 345 -44.47 8.47 -2.19
N VAL A 346 -44.95 7.85 -1.11
CA VAL A 346 -44.55 8.33 0.21
C VAL A 346 -43.39 7.42 0.57
N GLU A 347 -42.17 7.81 0.21
CA GLU A 347 -40.98 7.24 0.84
C GLU A 347 -41.05 7.70 2.30
N GLU A 348 -41.63 6.86 3.16
CA GLU A 348 -41.28 6.88 4.56
C GLU A 348 -39.79 6.52 4.60
N LYS A 349 -38.93 7.54 4.47
CA LYS A 349 -37.47 7.38 4.47
C LYS A 349 -37.14 6.52 5.68
N SER A 350 -36.51 5.35 5.44
CA SER A 350 -36.21 4.40 6.51
C SER A 350 -35.58 5.13 7.71
N PRO A 351 -35.89 4.74 8.96
CA PRO A 351 -35.34 5.40 10.15
C PRO A 351 -33.80 5.47 10.10
N TYR A 352 -33.18 4.43 9.55
CA TYR A 352 -31.75 4.38 9.24
C TYR A 352 -31.29 5.45 8.24
N LEU A 353 -32.03 5.69 7.16
CA LEU A 353 -31.67 6.72 6.18
C LEU A 353 -31.85 8.13 6.75
N ARG A 354 -32.87 8.35 7.59
CA ARG A 354 -33.06 9.61 8.34
C ARG A 354 -31.92 9.83 9.32
N LEU A 355 -31.56 8.81 10.09
CA LEU A 355 -30.46 8.85 11.05
C LEU A 355 -29.12 9.09 10.34
N LYS A 356 -28.80 8.33 9.29
CA LYS A 356 -27.58 8.49 8.51
C LYS A 356 -27.42 9.92 7.99
N ARG A 357 -28.48 10.48 7.39
CA ARG A 357 -28.47 11.88 6.94
C ARG A 357 -28.28 12.87 8.08
N HIS A 358 -28.90 12.62 9.24
CA HIS A 358 -28.74 13.48 10.40
C HIS A 358 -27.33 13.43 11.00
N LEU A 359 -26.71 12.25 11.06
CA LEU A 359 -25.37 12.06 11.59
C LEU A 359 -24.28 12.61 10.65
N LEU A 360 -24.43 12.39 9.34
CA LEU A 360 -23.44 12.79 8.35
C LEU A 360 -23.64 14.21 7.81
N CYS A 361 -24.70 14.92 8.21
CA CYS A 361 -24.84 16.32 7.83
C CYS A 361 -23.81 17.18 8.57
N ASP A 362 -23.06 17.99 7.82
CA ASP A 362 -21.94 18.81 8.31
C ASP A 362 -20.79 18.02 8.98
N TYR A 363 -20.82 16.69 8.88
CA TYR A 363 -19.75 15.84 9.38
C TYR A 363 -18.63 15.76 8.34
N ASP A 364 -17.39 15.92 8.78
CA ASP A 364 -16.22 15.79 7.93
C ASP A 364 -15.35 14.60 8.35
N PRO A 365 -15.20 13.57 7.49
CA PRO A 365 -14.42 12.37 7.80
C PRO A 365 -12.90 12.61 7.78
N SER A 366 -12.41 13.80 7.44
CA SER A 366 -10.99 14.14 7.53
C SER A 366 -10.63 14.80 8.86
N VAL A 367 -11.61 15.12 9.72
CA VAL A 367 -11.36 15.76 11.01
C VAL A 367 -11.47 14.78 12.16
N ARG A 368 -10.40 14.68 12.95
CA ARG A 368 -10.33 13.84 14.14
C ARG A 368 -11.46 14.19 15.13
N PRO A 369 -12.15 13.20 15.73
CA PRO A 369 -13.35 13.43 16.53
C PRO A 369 -13.03 13.89 17.96
N THR A 370 -12.45 15.09 18.09
CA THR A 370 -12.15 15.73 19.37
C THR A 370 -12.97 16.99 19.55
N THR A 371 -13.31 17.33 20.80
CA THR A 371 -13.95 18.62 21.13
C THR A 371 -12.94 19.75 21.26
N ASN A 372 -11.68 19.38 21.53
CA ASN A 372 -10.53 20.27 21.61
C ASN A 372 -9.37 19.51 20.95
N PHE A 373 -8.63 20.16 20.06
CA PHE A 373 -7.50 19.55 19.36
C PHE A 373 -6.43 18.96 20.30
N ARG A 374 -6.34 19.44 21.54
CA ARG A 374 -5.41 18.87 22.55
C ARG A 374 -5.92 17.60 23.22
N ASN A 375 -7.20 17.26 23.05
CA ASN A 375 -7.74 16.04 23.64
C ASN A 375 -7.25 14.83 22.83
N ARG A 376 -6.77 13.83 23.56
CA ARG A 376 -6.33 12.54 23.01
C ARG A 376 -7.53 11.69 22.59
N THR A 377 -7.38 10.97 21.49
CA THR A 377 -8.32 9.93 21.05
C THR A 377 -7.77 8.56 21.41
N ASP A 378 -8.48 7.82 22.25
CA ASP A 378 -8.07 6.49 22.70
C ASP A 378 -8.60 5.43 21.75
N LEU A 379 -7.69 4.61 21.21
CA LEU A 379 -7.99 3.50 20.33
C LEU A 379 -7.89 2.17 21.08
N SER A 380 -8.78 1.26 20.73
CA SER A 380 -8.74 -0.14 21.16
C SER A 380 -8.61 -1.05 19.96
N ILE A 381 -7.62 -1.95 19.97
CA ILE A 381 -7.36 -2.88 18.86
C ILE A 381 -7.48 -4.31 19.36
N VAL A 382 -8.36 -5.09 18.74
CA VAL A 382 -8.38 -6.55 18.94
C VAL A 382 -8.00 -7.25 17.65
N VAL A 383 -6.94 -8.05 17.69
CA VAL A 383 -6.45 -8.82 16.55
C VAL A 383 -7.01 -10.24 16.64
N VAL A 384 -7.71 -10.68 15.61
CA VAL A 384 -8.32 -12.02 15.54
C VAL A 384 -7.70 -12.78 14.38
N PRO A 385 -6.54 -13.43 14.60
CA PRO A 385 -5.85 -14.15 13.54
C PRO A 385 -6.67 -15.34 13.06
N LYS A 386 -6.68 -15.53 11.75
CA LYS A 386 -7.35 -16.65 11.07
C LYS A 386 -6.35 -17.68 10.57
N LEU A 387 -5.35 -17.20 9.82
CA LEU A 387 -4.34 -18.03 9.18
C LEU A 387 -2.98 -17.37 9.39
N MET A 388 -1.98 -18.19 9.72
CA MET A 388 -0.59 -17.79 9.80
C MET A 388 0.24 -18.72 8.92
N GLU A 389 1.06 -18.10 8.08
CA GLU A 389 2.06 -18.78 7.26
C GLU A 389 3.43 -18.25 7.69
N PHE A 390 4.40 -19.14 7.82
CA PHE A 390 5.78 -18.75 8.07
C PHE A 390 6.65 -19.36 6.98
N ASP A 391 7.30 -18.50 6.21
CA ASP A 391 8.27 -18.91 5.21
C ASP A 391 9.66 -18.95 5.85
N GLU A 392 10.20 -20.15 6.01
CA GLU A 392 11.51 -20.41 6.61
C GLU A 392 12.67 -19.89 5.75
N PHE A 393 12.50 -19.81 4.43
CA PHE A 393 13.54 -19.35 3.52
C PHE A 393 13.67 -17.83 3.61
N THR A 394 12.55 -17.11 3.52
CA THR A 394 12.53 -15.65 3.57
C THR A 394 12.48 -15.09 5.00
N ASN A 395 12.19 -15.95 5.99
CA ASN A 395 11.98 -15.64 7.42
C ASN A 395 10.82 -14.68 7.65
N VAL A 396 9.72 -14.93 6.94
CA VAL A 396 8.58 -14.02 6.87
C VAL A 396 7.37 -14.71 7.43
N MET A 397 6.76 -14.07 8.41
CA MET A 397 5.43 -14.44 8.87
C MET A 397 4.40 -13.65 8.07
N LYS A 398 3.46 -14.33 7.42
CA LYS A 398 2.24 -13.73 6.88
C LYS A 398 1.08 -14.05 7.82
N LEU A 399 0.31 -13.03 8.17
CA LEU A 399 -0.84 -13.15 9.07
C LEU A 399 -2.10 -12.61 8.39
N HIS A 400 -3.06 -13.50 8.16
CA HIS A 400 -4.42 -13.13 7.75
C HIS A 400 -5.27 -12.95 9.00
N THR A 401 -5.78 -11.74 9.23
CA THR A 401 -6.46 -11.40 10.48
C THR A 401 -7.66 -10.48 10.25
N TRP A 402 -8.65 -10.59 11.14
CA TRP A 402 -9.60 -9.50 11.35
C TRP A 402 -9.07 -8.60 12.44
N MET A 403 -9.06 -7.29 12.20
CA MET A 403 -8.76 -6.32 13.24
C MET A 403 -10.06 -5.66 13.67
N TYR A 404 -10.31 -5.55 14.96
CA TYR A 404 -11.39 -4.74 15.51
C TYR A 404 -10.77 -3.47 16.07
N ILE A 405 -10.95 -2.36 15.36
CA ILE A 405 -10.41 -1.06 15.76
C ILE A 405 -11.58 -0.22 16.25
N ALA A 406 -11.56 0.17 17.53
CA ALA A 406 -12.67 0.86 18.18
C ALA A 406 -12.23 2.16 18.84
N TRP A 407 -13.06 3.18 18.70
CA TRP A 407 -12.88 4.51 19.29
C TRP A 407 -14.24 5.14 19.59
N LYS A 408 -14.21 6.36 20.13
CA LYS A 408 -15.41 7.13 20.44
C LYS A 408 -15.40 8.43 19.65
N ASP A 409 -16.48 8.66 18.91
CA ASP A 409 -16.75 9.91 18.21
C ASP A 409 -17.97 10.59 18.85
N HIS A 410 -17.76 11.79 19.39
CA HIS A 410 -18.83 12.55 20.05
C HIS A 410 -19.78 13.24 19.05
N HIS A 411 -19.36 13.45 17.80
CA HIS A 411 -20.20 13.99 16.74
C HIS A 411 -21.26 12.98 16.27
N LEU A 412 -20.94 11.69 16.35
CA LEU A 412 -21.80 10.58 15.90
C LEU A 412 -22.75 10.06 17.01
N GLN A 413 -23.18 10.92 17.93
CA GLN A 413 -24.14 10.58 19.00
C GLN A 413 -25.58 10.96 18.64
N TRP A 414 -26.56 10.13 19.02
CA TRP A 414 -27.97 10.45 18.86
C TRP A 414 -28.82 9.84 19.97
N LYS A 415 -30.07 10.29 20.05
CA LYS A 415 -31.07 9.71 20.95
C LYS A 415 -31.93 8.72 20.16
N PRO A 416 -31.99 7.43 20.56
CA PRO A 416 -32.80 6.43 19.85
C PRO A 416 -34.27 6.83 19.72
N GLU A 417 -34.80 7.57 20.70
CA GLU A 417 -36.20 8.02 20.72
C GLU A 417 -36.56 8.93 19.53
N GLU A 418 -35.58 9.60 18.92
CA GLU A 418 -35.78 10.51 17.77
C GLU A 418 -35.78 9.76 16.42
N PHE A 419 -35.30 8.51 16.41
CA PHE A 419 -35.08 7.69 15.21
C PHE A 419 -35.63 6.27 15.38
N ASP A 420 -36.85 6.16 15.90
CA ASP A 420 -37.61 4.90 15.95
C ASP A 420 -36.91 3.77 16.75
N GLY A 421 -36.14 4.13 17.79
CA GLY A 421 -35.47 3.19 18.68
C GLY A 421 -34.18 2.58 18.12
N VAL A 422 -33.59 3.17 17.07
CA VAL A 422 -32.32 2.68 16.50
C VAL A 422 -31.16 2.90 17.47
N ASP A 423 -30.58 1.80 17.98
CA ASP A 423 -29.44 1.81 18.92
C ASP A 423 -28.06 1.77 18.23
N SER A 424 -28.01 1.33 16.97
CA SER A 424 -26.79 1.26 16.18
C SER A 424 -27.05 1.38 14.68
N ILE A 425 -26.08 1.91 13.94
CA ILE A 425 -26.10 2.04 12.49
C ILE A 425 -24.77 1.59 11.88
N TYR A 426 -24.82 1.08 10.65
CA TYR A 426 -23.63 0.73 9.88
C TYR A 426 -23.30 1.84 8.89
N LEU A 427 -22.05 2.30 8.89
CA LEU A 427 -21.51 3.31 7.99
C LEU A 427 -20.28 2.75 7.29
N MET A 428 -19.98 3.21 6.07
CA MET A 428 -18.73 2.83 5.41
C MET A 428 -17.56 3.63 6.00
N SER A 429 -16.37 3.04 6.06
CA SER A 429 -15.18 3.68 6.65
C SER A 429 -14.84 5.04 5.99
N HIS A 430 -15.05 5.18 4.68
CA HIS A 430 -14.82 6.46 3.98
C HIS A 430 -15.85 7.56 4.30
N GLU A 431 -16.97 7.23 4.95
CA GLU A 431 -18.01 8.20 5.33
C GLU A 431 -17.76 8.80 6.72
N ILE A 432 -16.80 8.27 7.47
CA ILE A 432 -16.48 8.67 8.84
C ILE A 432 -14.97 8.90 9.01
N TRP A 433 -14.57 9.61 10.07
CA TRP A 433 -13.15 9.69 10.41
C TRP A 433 -12.64 8.34 10.87
N THR A 434 -11.51 7.89 10.33
CA THR A 434 -10.80 6.67 10.71
C THR A 434 -9.34 6.98 10.98
N PRO A 435 -8.71 6.38 12.00
CA PRO A 435 -7.28 6.58 12.23
C PRO A 435 -6.43 5.86 11.18
N ASP A 436 -5.23 6.38 10.94
CA ASP A 436 -4.23 5.88 9.99
C ASP A 436 -3.31 4.79 10.58
N ILE A 437 -3.87 3.90 11.41
CA ILE A 437 -3.07 2.83 12.02
C ILE A 437 -2.55 1.88 10.95
N THR A 438 -1.23 1.70 10.93
CA THR A 438 -0.52 0.81 10.01
C THR A 438 0.49 -0.06 10.76
N ILE A 439 1.11 -1.00 10.04
CA ILE A 439 2.13 -1.91 10.57
C ILE A 439 3.50 -1.43 10.07
N VAL A 440 4.26 -0.79 10.96
CA VAL A 440 5.49 -0.06 10.55
C VAL A 440 6.66 -0.99 10.23
N ASN A 441 6.61 -2.22 10.73
CA ASN A 441 7.58 -3.27 10.43
C ASN A 441 7.01 -4.33 9.47
N ALA A 442 6.02 -3.94 8.66
CA ALA A 442 5.50 -4.79 7.60
C ALA A 442 6.62 -5.16 6.63
N GLY A 443 6.67 -6.45 6.29
CA GLY A 443 7.80 -7.08 5.65
C GLY A 443 7.61 -7.41 4.18
N PHE A 444 6.39 -7.48 3.65
CA PHE A 444 5.98 -7.87 2.29
C PHE A 444 4.53 -7.40 2.03
N GLY A 445 4.29 -6.72 0.89
CA GLY A 445 2.94 -6.40 0.39
C GLY A 445 2.65 -4.92 0.18
N GLU A 446 1.66 -4.65 -0.66
CA GLU A 446 1.01 -3.35 -0.86
C GLU A 446 0.08 -3.06 0.32
N GLU A 447 0.64 -2.65 1.45
CA GLU A 447 -0.16 -2.28 2.63
C GLU A 447 -0.51 -0.79 2.56
N GLU A 448 -1.79 -0.50 2.31
CA GLU A 448 -2.36 0.84 2.45
C GLU A 448 -2.18 1.35 3.89
N ILE A 449 -1.83 2.63 4.04
CA ILE A 449 -1.82 3.28 5.35
C ILE A 449 -3.27 3.46 5.82
N GLY A 450 -3.54 3.11 7.07
CA GLY A 450 -4.85 3.26 7.69
C GLY A 450 -5.77 2.06 7.51
N ILE A 451 -7.07 2.28 7.78
CA ILE A 451 -8.09 1.23 7.75
C ILE A 451 -8.56 1.01 6.29
N PRO A 452 -8.36 -0.18 5.71
CA PRO A 452 -8.87 -0.49 4.37
C PRO A 452 -10.39 -0.30 4.29
N PRO A 453 -10.96 -0.05 3.09
CA PRO A 453 -12.40 0.12 2.91
C PRO A 453 -13.22 -1.00 3.59
N THR A 454 -13.95 -0.65 4.65
CA THR A 454 -14.71 -1.61 5.46
C THR A 454 -15.98 -0.99 6.01
N THR A 455 -16.88 -1.81 6.53
CA THR A 455 -18.07 -1.37 7.24
C THR A 455 -17.77 -1.20 8.72
N CYS A 456 -18.22 -0.10 9.29
CA CYS A 456 -18.08 0.25 10.69
C CYS A 456 -19.45 0.27 11.36
N ILE A 457 -19.52 -0.25 12.58
CA ILE A 457 -20.72 -0.16 13.41
C ILE A 457 -20.58 1.03 14.35
N VAL A 458 -21.57 1.90 14.37
CA VAL A 458 -21.67 3.05 15.28
C VAL A 458 -22.83 2.81 16.22
N SER A 459 -22.61 2.98 17.52
CA SER A 459 -23.65 2.90 18.55
C SER A 459 -24.11 4.29 18.99
N LYS A 460 -25.31 4.38 19.56
CA LYS A 460 -25.97 5.63 19.99
C LYS A 460 -25.12 6.53 20.89
N ASP A 461 -24.22 5.95 21.67
CA ASP A 461 -23.31 6.67 22.58
C ASP A 461 -22.05 7.21 21.88
N GLY A 462 -21.97 7.06 20.56
CA GLY A 462 -20.85 7.50 19.73
C GLY A 462 -19.66 6.54 19.77
N ARG A 463 -19.77 5.38 20.41
CA ARG A 463 -18.76 4.34 20.27
C ARG A 463 -18.90 3.68 18.92
N LEU A 464 -17.79 3.49 18.24
CA LEU A 464 -17.78 2.77 16.98
C LEU A 464 -16.61 1.81 16.86
N ALA A 465 -16.80 0.82 16.00
CA ALA A 465 -15.80 -0.17 15.68
C ALA A 465 -15.82 -0.50 14.18
N CYS A 466 -14.65 -0.49 13.56
CA CYS A 466 -14.45 -0.96 12.20
C CYS A 466 -13.78 -2.34 12.25
N VAL A 467 -14.16 -3.23 11.34
CA VAL A 467 -13.65 -4.61 11.28
C VAL A 467 -13.04 -4.90 9.91
N PRO A 468 -11.89 -4.31 9.55
CA PRO A 468 -11.20 -4.65 8.31
C PRO A 468 -10.65 -6.08 8.35
N ILE A 469 -10.53 -6.67 7.16
CA ILE A 469 -9.71 -7.86 6.93
C ILE A 469 -8.35 -7.34 6.48
N VAL A 470 -7.31 -7.69 7.23
CA VAL A 470 -5.94 -7.28 6.93
C VAL A 470 -5.09 -8.52 6.74
N CYS A 471 -4.35 -8.55 5.65
CA CYS A 471 -3.27 -9.50 5.43
C CYS A 471 -1.99 -8.71 5.48
N PHE A 472 -1.22 -8.93 6.54
CA PHE A 472 0.08 -8.29 6.65
C PHE A 472 1.16 -9.33 6.78
N SER A 473 2.38 -8.92 6.52
CA SER A 473 3.52 -9.77 6.76
C SER A 473 4.59 -9.04 7.55
N THR A 474 5.44 -9.76 8.24
CA THR A 474 6.58 -9.16 8.94
C THR A 474 7.75 -10.13 8.89
N ARG A 475 8.97 -9.58 8.80
CA ARG A 475 10.18 -10.40 8.83
C ARG A 475 10.59 -10.65 10.26
N CYS A 476 10.75 -11.91 10.62
CA CYS A 476 11.11 -12.33 11.96
C CYS A 476 12.62 -12.43 12.12
N HIS A 477 13.09 -12.34 13.37
CA HIS A 477 14.51 -12.57 13.63
C HIS A 477 14.83 -14.06 13.49
N ARG A 478 15.83 -14.36 12.67
CA ARG A 478 16.24 -15.74 12.38
C ARG A 478 17.00 -16.35 13.55
N ASP A 479 16.45 -17.39 14.16
CA ASP A 479 17.18 -18.28 15.05
C ASP A 479 16.89 -19.75 14.73
N HIS A 480 17.75 -20.38 13.92
CA HIS A 480 17.65 -21.81 13.58
C HIS A 480 18.56 -22.70 14.44
N THR A 481 19.01 -22.22 15.60
CA THR A 481 19.98 -22.95 16.45
C THR A 481 19.49 -24.35 16.82
N TYR A 482 18.16 -24.55 16.89
CA TYR A 482 17.53 -25.79 17.37
C TYR A 482 16.68 -26.51 16.32
N TRP A 483 16.86 -26.23 15.02
CA TRP A 483 16.11 -26.91 13.96
C TRP A 483 16.18 -28.44 14.09
N PRO A 484 15.06 -29.20 13.96
CA PRO A 484 13.70 -28.78 13.55
C PRO A 484 12.75 -28.41 14.72
N PHE A 485 13.28 -28.15 15.92
CA PHE A 485 12.50 -27.80 17.13
C PHE A 485 12.70 -26.34 17.53
N ASP A 486 13.07 -25.49 16.59
CA ASP A 486 13.34 -24.08 16.80
C ASP A 486 12.07 -23.28 17.15
N GLN A 487 12.30 -22.09 17.71
CA GLN A 487 11.25 -21.14 18.08
C GLN A 487 11.57 -19.80 17.45
N GLN A 488 10.64 -19.30 16.63
CA GLN A 488 10.79 -18.02 15.95
C GLN A 488 10.04 -16.93 16.73
N HIS A 489 10.69 -15.78 16.89
CA HIS A 489 10.12 -14.60 17.54
C HIS A 489 9.88 -13.52 16.47
N CYS A 490 8.61 -13.23 16.24
CA CYS A 490 8.14 -12.27 15.25
C CYS A 490 7.49 -11.09 15.96
N ASN A 491 8.01 -9.88 15.75
CA ASN A 491 7.40 -8.66 16.27
C ASN A 491 6.43 -8.11 15.23
N VAL A 492 5.30 -7.55 15.67
CA VAL A 492 4.38 -6.79 14.82
C VAL A 492 4.17 -5.44 15.49
N GLU A 493 4.54 -4.37 14.81
CA GLU A 493 4.56 -3.02 15.37
C GLU A 493 3.43 -2.19 14.73
N TYR A 494 2.43 -1.80 15.52
CA TYR A 494 1.33 -0.95 15.09
C TYR A 494 1.61 0.50 15.46
N ALA A 495 1.45 1.43 14.53
CA ALA A 495 1.58 2.86 14.81
C ALA A 495 0.71 3.70 13.86
N SER A 496 0.51 4.95 14.23
CA SER A 496 0.03 6.00 13.32
C SER A 496 1.23 6.65 12.63
N TRP A 497 1.07 7.04 11.36
CA TRP A 497 2.12 7.79 10.65
C TRP A 497 1.96 9.29 10.85
N SER A 498 0.71 9.75 10.85
CA SER A 498 0.35 11.16 10.87
C SER A 498 0.20 11.68 12.29
N TYR A 499 -0.29 10.89 13.24
CA TYR A 499 -0.60 11.34 14.59
C TYR A 499 0.47 10.91 15.61
N ASN A 500 0.72 11.76 16.60
CA ASN A 500 1.57 11.43 17.73
C ASN A 500 0.79 10.78 18.90
N THR A 501 1.51 10.34 19.94
CA THR A 501 0.93 9.66 21.12
C THR A 501 0.07 10.56 22.02
N GLU A 502 0.22 11.90 21.93
CA GLU A 502 -0.65 12.86 22.61
C GLU A 502 -1.98 13.04 21.87
N GLU A 503 -1.99 12.80 20.55
CA GLU A 503 -3.17 12.91 19.71
C GLU A 503 -3.97 11.61 19.62
N ILE A 504 -3.29 10.48 19.37
CA ILE A 504 -3.85 9.15 19.27
C ILE A 504 -3.08 8.21 20.18
N TYR A 505 -3.78 7.51 21.06
CA TYR A 505 -3.15 6.53 21.95
C TYR A 505 -3.76 5.16 21.78
N LEU A 506 -2.88 4.19 21.50
CA LEU A 506 -3.20 2.77 21.46
C LEU A 506 -3.22 2.27 22.90
N SER A 507 -4.42 2.02 23.44
CA SER A 507 -4.56 1.63 24.84
C SER A 507 -4.03 0.20 25.08
N GLU A 508 -3.04 0.09 25.96
CA GLU A 508 -2.39 -1.19 26.31
C GLU A 508 -3.40 -2.21 26.88
N ASP A 509 -4.31 -1.77 27.75
CA ASP A 509 -5.33 -2.63 28.38
C ASP A 509 -6.38 -3.18 27.40
N SER A 510 -6.53 -2.50 26.27
CA SER A 510 -7.52 -2.82 25.24
C SER A 510 -6.90 -3.50 24.02
N PHE A 511 -5.58 -3.47 23.86
CA PHE A 511 -4.89 -4.28 22.85
C PHE A 511 -4.94 -5.76 23.24
N ARG A 512 -5.62 -6.59 22.44
CA ARG A 512 -5.73 -8.03 22.73
C ARG A 512 -5.66 -8.86 21.45
N MET A 513 -5.05 -10.04 21.55
CA MET A 513 -5.14 -11.06 20.51
C MET A 513 -6.16 -12.13 20.92
N GLN A 514 -7.10 -12.46 20.04
CA GLN A 514 -8.11 -13.50 20.27
C GLN A 514 -7.98 -14.63 19.26
N MET A 515 -7.57 -15.81 19.73
CA MET A 515 -7.36 -17.00 18.91
C MET A 515 -8.65 -17.75 18.52
N ILE A 516 -9.82 -17.14 18.67
CA ILE A 516 -11.14 -17.80 18.53
C ILE A 516 -11.41 -18.35 17.12
N HIS A 517 -10.78 -17.78 16.10
CA HIS A 517 -10.93 -18.18 14.70
C HIS A 517 -9.62 -18.68 14.08
N PHE A 518 -8.59 -18.90 14.91
CA PHE A 518 -7.29 -19.32 14.44
C PHE A 518 -7.34 -20.78 13.96
N VAL A 519 -6.91 -21.00 12.73
CA VAL A 519 -6.70 -22.34 12.18
C VAL A 519 -5.22 -22.67 12.34
N PRO A 520 -4.87 -23.65 13.21
CA PRO A 520 -3.49 -24.06 13.36
C PRO A 520 -2.98 -24.69 12.06
N ASN A 521 -1.75 -24.37 11.67
CA ASN A 521 -1.10 -25.02 10.55
C ASN A 521 -0.34 -26.28 11.04
N ALA A 522 0.10 -27.13 10.10
CA ALA A 522 0.70 -28.43 10.44
C ALA A 522 2.15 -28.33 10.93
N GLU A 523 2.84 -27.23 10.61
CA GLU A 523 4.29 -27.06 10.81
C GLU A 523 4.61 -26.17 12.02
N TRP A 524 3.85 -25.09 12.19
CA TRP A 524 4.05 -24.03 13.17
C TRP A 524 2.86 -23.89 14.13
N LYS A 525 3.17 -23.79 15.41
CA LYS A 525 2.20 -23.46 16.46
C LYS A 525 2.56 -22.13 17.10
N ILE A 526 1.54 -21.30 17.35
CA ILE A 526 1.71 -20.10 18.15
C ILE A 526 1.79 -20.51 19.62
N ASN A 527 2.93 -20.28 20.26
CA ASN A 527 3.17 -20.63 21.65
C ASN A 527 2.65 -19.57 22.64
N ASP A 528 2.95 -18.30 22.35
CA ASP A 528 2.62 -17.16 23.20
C ASP A 528 2.47 -15.89 22.35
N PHE A 529 1.75 -14.91 22.88
CA PHE A 529 1.66 -13.57 22.32
C PHE A 529 1.80 -12.54 23.43
N LYS A 530 2.74 -11.62 23.24
CA LYS A 530 3.02 -10.54 24.19
C LYS A 530 2.81 -9.20 23.53
N VAL A 531 2.11 -8.31 24.23
CA VAL A 531 1.96 -6.91 23.87
C VAL A 531 2.92 -6.11 24.74
N GLU A 532 3.76 -5.30 24.12
CA GLU A 532 4.61 -4.34 24.82
C GLU A 532 4.45 -2.96 24.17
N PRO A 533 4.26 -1.89 24.95
CA PRO A 533 4.45 -0.55 24.42
C PRO A 533 5.94 -0.39 24.10
N VAL A 534 6.24 -0.08 22.85
CA VAL A 534 7.59 0.25 22.41
C VAL A 534 7.62 1.76 22.24
N GLN A 535 8.68 2.44 22.71
CA GLN A 535 8.96 3.85 22.37
C GLN A 535 10.25 3.92 21.54
N LYS A 536 10.19 4.19 20.22
CA LYS A 536 11.38 4.41 19.38
C LYS A 536 11.46 5.89 19.04
N ASN A 537 12.63 6.47 19.24
CA ASN A 537 12.99 7.80 18.74
C ASN A 537 13.73 7.65 17.42
N LEU A 538 13.09 8.01 16.31
CA LEU A 538 13.80 8.19 15.03
C LEU A 538 14.56 9.52 15.06
N ASN A 539 15.76 9.51 15.64
CA ASN A 539 16.69 10.65 15.60
C ASN A 539 17.29 10.80 14.19
N THR A 540 16.53 11.34 13.23
CA THR A 540 17.09 11.73 11.93
C THR A 540 17.72 13.12 12.05
N ARG A 541 18.97 13.28 11.58
CA ARG A 541 19.83 14.48 11.74
C ARG A 541 19.39 15.73 10.97
N ARG A 542 18.19 15.76 10.37
CA ARG A 542 17.60 16.99 9.80
C ARG A 542 16.30 17.25 10.55
N ASN A 543 15.94 18.53 10.72
CA ASN A 543 14.67 18.97 11.28
C ASN A 543 13.50 18.50 10.40
N TYR A 544 13.21 17.20 10.40
CA TYR A 544 11.94 16.69 9.95
C TYR A 544 10.90 17.10 10.99
N MET A 545 9.71 17.47 10.53
CA MET A 545 8.64 17.98 11.37
C MET A 545 7.97 16.84 12.18
N TRP A 546 8.75 15.91 12.74
CA TRP A 546 8.26 14.77 13.51
C TRP A 546 9.23 14.37 14.62
N PRO A 547 8.71 14.25 15.84
CA PRO A 547 9.10 13.21 16.75
C PRO A 547 8.06 12.08 16.67
N LEU A 548 8.38 11.02 15.93
CA LEU A 548 7.80 9.71 16.24
C LEU A 548 8.39 9.30 17.60
N PHE A 549 7.58 9.42 18.65
CA PHE A 549 7.75 8.68 19.90
C PHE A 549 6.75 7.54 19.81
N LEU A 550 7.21 6.28 19.64
CA LEU A 550 6.31 5.13 19.73
C LEU A 550 5.63 5.05 21.12
#